data_AF-A0A7Y4QS64-F1
#
_entry.id   AF-A0A7Y4QS64-F1
#
_cell.length_a   1.000
_cell.length_b   1.000
_cell.length_c   1.000
_cell.angle_alpha   90.00
_cell.angle_beta   90.00
_cell.angle_gamma   90.00
#
_symmetry.space_group_name_H-M   'P 1'
#
loop_
_entity.id
_entity.type
_entity.pdbx_description
1 polymer ?
#
loop_
_entity_poly.entity_id
_entity_poly.type
_entity_poly.pdbx_seq_one_letter_code
_entity_poly.pdbx_strand_id
1 'polypeptide(L)'
;MNNNINHITKLLGDHFNGDPWIDITILGELKKLSAKQAAYKPDGFNSVWEITNHMIAWRKALTRRVMNKPVKYSDDNFFREVKDRSARAWKKTIEDFKKSQNDITAFLKKQDDTLLETVSPTSGYTYYELVMAILLHDAYHTGQIVLLKKLMNI
;
A
#
# COMPACT_ATOMS: atom_id res chain seq x y z
N MET A 1 25.28 -5.05 15.31
CA MET A 1 24.78 -4.25 14.17
C MET A 1 23.28 -4.18 14.30
N ASN A 2 22.69 -2.99 14.24
CA ASN A 2 21.24 -2.85 14.22
C ASN A 2 20.70 -3.49 12.92
N ASN A 3 19.51 -4.09 13.01
CA ASN A 3 18.86 -4.85 11.93
C ASN A 3 17.44 -4.32 11.65
N ASN A 4 17.21 -3.05 11.94
CA ASN A 4 15.89 -2.44 11.96
C ASN A 4 15.27 -2.43 10.56
N ILE A 5 16.06 -2.21 9.52
CA ILE A 5 15.57 -2.23 8.14
C ILE A 5 15.01 -3.59 7.74
N ASN A 6 15.61 -4.68 8.23
CA ASN A 6 15.10 -6.03 8.00
C ASN A 6 13.83 -6.29 8.79
N HIS A 7 13.73 -5.81 10.04
CA HIS A 7 12.48 -5.90 10.82
C HIS A 7 11.33 -5.16 10.14
N ILE A 8 11.55 -3.92 9.69
CA ILE A 8 10.53 -3.13 8.99
C ILE A 8 10.15 -3.78 7.65
N THR A 9 11.13 -4.27 6.90
CA THR A 9 10.88 -4.99 5.63
C THR A 9 10.05 -6.26 5.88
N LYS A 10 10.31 -6.97 6.98
CA LYS A 10 9.50 -8.12 7.39
C LYS A 10 8.06 -7.70 7.70
N LEU A 11 7.86 -6.67 8.51
CA LEU A 11 6.52 -6.17 8.85
C LEU A 11 5.72 -5.74 7.61
N LEU A 12 6.35 -5.06 6.66
CA LEU A 12 5.72 -4.72 5.37
C LEU A 12 5.35 -5.97 4.56
N GLY A 13 6.20 -6.99 4.55
CA GLY A 13 5.95 -8.26 3.86
C GLY A 13 4.80 -9.05 4.50
N ASP A 14 4.82 -9.17 5.82
CA ASP A 14 3.84 -9.89 6.61
C ASP A 14 2.46 -9.27 6.46
N HIS A 15 2.33 -7.96 6.67
CA HIS A 15 1.05 -7.28 6.53
C HIS A 15 0.51 -7.39 5.10
N PHE A 16 1.37 -7.35 4.07
CA PHE A 16 0.92 -7.45 2.68
C PHE A 16 0.37 -8.83 2.31
N ASN A 17 1.11 -9.92 2.56
CA ASN A 17 0.73 -11.30 2.19
C ASN A 17 1.56 -12.37 2.93
N GLY A 18 2.03 -12.10 4.14
CA GLY A 18 2.78 -13.07 4.96
C GLY A 18 1.99 -13.46 6.20
N ASP A 19 2.63 -13.39 7.36
CA ASP A 19 2.07 -13.81 8.65
C ASP A 19 2.11 -12.65 9.67
N PRO A 20 1.19 -11.68 9.54
CA PRO A 20 1.17 -10.52 10.42
C PRO A 20 0.51 -10.86 11.75
N TRP A 21 0.95 -10.21 12.84
CA TRP A 21 0.38 -10.38 14.18
C TRP A 21 -1.14 -10.17 14.28
N ILE A 22 -1.71 -9.36 13.38
CA ILE A 22 -3.14 -9.04 13.35
C ILE A 22 -3.98 -10.04 12.52
N ASP A 23 -3.37 -11.15 12.06
CA ASP A 23 -3.97 -12.24 11.26
C ASP A 23 -4.61 -11.82 9.91
N ILE A 24 -4.49 -10.55 9.55
CA ILE A 24 -5.11 -9.97 8.35
C ILE A 24 -4.02 -9.54 7.37
N THR A 25 -4.09 -10.07 6.16
CA THR A 25 -3.20 -9.66 5.06
C THR A 25 -3.97 -8.87 4.00
N ILE A 26 -3.38 -7.78 3.52
CA ILE A 26 -4.04 -6.91 2.52
C ILE A 26 -4.37 -7.69 1.25
N LEU A 27 -3.38 -8.41 0.70
CA LEU A 27 -3.58 -9.17 -0.53
C LEU A 27 -4.53 -10.35 -0.34
N GLY A 28 -4.56 -10.97 0.84
CA GLY A 28 -5.53 -12.01 1.18
C GLY A 28 -6.96 -11.49 1.18
N GLU A 29 -7.18 -10.31 1.77
CA GLU A 29 -8.50 -9.68 1.81
C GLU A 29 -8.99 -9.26 0.43
N LEU A 30 -8.10 -8.72 -0.41
CA LEU A 30 -8.42 -8.28 -1.77
C LEU A 30 -8.71 -9.45 -2.73
N LYS A 31 -7.98 -10.57 -2.61
CA LYS A 31 -8.19 -11.76 -3.48
C LYS A 31 -9.53 -12.45 -3.26
N LYS A 32 -10.18 -12.22 -2.12
CA LYS A 32 -11.52 -12.74 -1.81
C LYS A 32 -12.64 -12.02 -2.60
N LEU A 33 -12.33 -10.95 -3.31
CA LEU A 33 -13.31 -10.12 -4.00
C LEU A 33 -13.33 -10.33 -5.50
N SER A 34 -14.54 -10.50 -6.05
CA SER A 34 -14.80 -10.31 -7.47
C SER A 34 -14.67 -8.83 -7.86
N ALA A 35 -14.50 -8.55 -9.15
CA ALA A 35 -14.47 -7.17 -9.66
C ALA A 35 -15.75 -6.39 -9.32
N LYS A 36 -16.92 -7.05 -9.34
CA LYS A 36 -18.20 -6.45 -8.96
C LYS A 36 -18.21 -6.02 -7.49
N GLN A 37 -17.73 -6.88 -6.59
CA GLN A 37 -17.63 -6.56 -5.16
C GLN A 37 -16.58 -5.49 -4.90
N ALA A 38 -15.42 -5.57 -5.55
CA ALA A 38 -14.36 -4.56 -5.43
C ALA A 38 -14.83 -3.17 -5.88
N ALA A 39 -15.64 -3.11 -6.95
CA ALA A 39 -16.21 -1.86 -7.47
C ALA A 39 -17.50 -1.41 -6.76
N TYR A 40 -18.04 -2.19 -5.82
CA TYR A 40 -19.23 -1.79 -5.08
C TYR A 40 -18.89 -0.60 -4.18
N LYS A 41 -19.72 0.44 -4.26
CA LYS A 41 -19.52 1.72 -3.59
C LYS A 41 -20.76 2.03 -2.76
N PRO A 42 -20.73 1.80 -1.44
CA PRO A 42 -21.80 2.25 -0.55
C PRO A 42 -21.88 3.77 -0.52
N ASP A 43 -23.07 4.31 -0.25
CA ASP A 43 -23.29 5.76 -0.20
C ASP A 43 -22.43 6.43 0.88
N GLY A 44 -21.67 7.44 0.47
CA GLY A 44 -20.75 8.15 1.36
C GLY A 44 -19.40 7.46 1.59
N PHE A 45 -19.14 6.31 0.95
CA PHE A 45 -17.88 5.57 1.07
C PHE A 45 -17.13 5.47 -0.27
N ASN A 46 -15.83 5.20 -0.19
CA ASN A 46 -15.07 4.72 -1.33
C ASN A 46 -15.27 3.20 -1.50
N SER A 47 -15.21 2.72 -2.73
CA SER A 47 -15.15 1.29 -3.02
C SER A 47 -13.79 0.70 -2.63
N VAL A 48 -13.75 -0.62 -2.42
CA VAL A 48 -12.49 -1.33 -2.14
C VAL A 48 -11.47 -1.12 -3.27
N TRP A 49 -11.94 -1.05 -4.52
CA TRP A 49 -11.07 -0.81 -5.67
C TRP A 49 -10.51 0.62 -5.69
N GLU A 50 -11.32 1.64 -5.36
CA GLU A 50 -10.83 3.01 -5.20
C GLU A 50 -9.77 3.10 -4.09
N ILE A 51 -10.00 2.43 -2.95
CA ILE A 51 -9.03 2.36 -1.86
C ILE A 51 -7.75 1.66 -2.31
N THR A 52 -7.86 0.54 -3.03
CA THR A 52 -6.69 -0.18 -3.54
C THR A 52 -5.87 0.68 -4.50
N ASN A 53 -6.52 1.42 -5.40
CA ASN A 53 -5.85 2.34 -6.32
C ASN A 53 -5.15 3.48 -5.56
N HIS A 54 -5.80 4.03 -4.52
CA HIS A 54 -5.20 5.04 -3.64
C HIS A 54 -3.95 4.50 -2.94
N MET A 55 -4.00 3.30 -2.35
CA MET A 55 -2.84 2.63 -1.74
C MET A 55 -1.70 2.44 -2.74
N ILE A 56 -2.00 2.03 -3.98
CA ILE A 56 -0.98 1.89 -5.04
C ILE A 56 -0.32 3.25 -5.34
N ALA A 57 -1.11 4.31 -5.51
CA ALA A 57 -0.60 5.65 -5.81
C ALA A 57 0.28 6.18 -4.66
N TRP A 58 -0.20 6.07 -3.43
CA TRP A 58 0.52 6.50 -2.23
C TRP A 58 1.84 5.75 -2.04
N ARG A 59 1.82 4.42 -2.18
CA ARG A 59 3.04 3.60 -2.16
C ARG A 59 4.03 3.97 -3.25
N LYS A 60 3.58 4.24 -4.48
CA LYS A 60 4.46 4.68 -5.58
C LYS A 60 5.10 6.04 -5.26
N ALA A 61 4.33 6.98 -4.72
CA ALA A 61 4.84 8.29 -4.32
C ALA A 61 5.89 8.17 -3.21
N LEU A 62 5.60 7.40 -2.15
CA LEU A 62 6.53 7.19 -1.04
C LEU A 62 7.77 6.40 -1.49
N THR A 63 7.62 5.38 -2.34
CA THR A 63 8.77 4.65 -2.91
C THR A 63 9.70 5.58 -3.69
N ARG A 64 9.15 6.55 -4.44
CA ARG A 64 9.98 7.55 -5.14
C ARG A 64 10.73 8.46 -4.16
N ARG A 65 10.08 8.92 -3.09
CA ARG A 65 10.76 9.68 -2.01
C ARG A 65 11.86 8.85 -1.36
N VAL A 66 11.55 7.60 -1.06
CA VAL A 66 12.47 6.61 -0.49
C VAL A 66 13.68 6.33 -1.40
N MET A 67 13.53 6.44 -2.71
CA MET A 67 14.62 6.31 -3.69
C MET A 67 15.30 7.65 -4.04
N ASN A 68 15.01 8.74 -3.31
CA ASN A 68 15.45 10.10 -3.58
C ASN A 68 15.18 10.57 -5.03
N LYS A 69 14.07 10.10 -5.62
CA LYS A 69 13.65 10.49 -6.96
C LYS A 69 12.66 11.64 -6.87
N PRO A 70 12.71 12.63 -7.79
CA PRO A 70 11.71 13.68 -7.84
C PRO A 70 10.30 13.07 -7.88
N VAL A 71 9.49 13.46 -6.92
CA VAL A 71 8.05 13.26 -6.99
C VAL A 71 7.52 14.50 -7.65
N LYS A 72 7.00 14.37 -8.88
CA LYS A 72 6.03 15.38 -9.31
C LYS A 72 4.92 15.29 -8.27
N TYR A 73 4.64 16.38 -7.56
CA TYR A 73 3.39 16.50 -6.82
C TYR A 73 2.29 16.31 -7.86
N SER A 74 1.90 15.06 -8.04
CA SER A 74 0.67 14.75 -8.74
C SER A 74 -0.40 14.87 -7.68
N ASP A 75 -1.47 15.57 -8.00
CA ASP A 75 -2.74 15.55 -7.28
C ASP A 75 -3.33 14.11 -7.14
N ASP A 76 -2.55 13.05 -7.40
CA ASP A 76 -2.96 11.65 -7.52
C ASP A 76 -3.14 10.94 -6.17
N ASN A 77 -3.12 11.69 -5.08
CA ASN A 77 -3.48 11.18 -3.76
C ASN A 77 -5.00 11.14 -3.55
N PHE A 78 -5.80 11.66 -4.48
CA PHE A 78 -7.25 11.52 -4.43
C PHE A 78 -7.72 10.13 -4.84
N PHE A 79 -8.84 9.69 -4.26
CA PHE A 79 -9.56 8.53 -4.75
C PHE A 79 -10.03 8.80 -6.18
N ARG A 80 -9.62 7.94 -7.11
CA ARG A 80 -9.98 8.06 -8.52
C ARG A 80 -11.10 7.08 -8.85
N GLU A 81 -12.13 7.58 -9.52
CA GLU A 81 -13.23 6.76 -9.99
C GLU A 81 -12.73 5.59 -10.86
N VAL A 82 -13.26 4.40 -10.59
CA VAL A 82 -12.99 3.20 -11.38
C VAL A 82 -13.84 3.21 -12.65
N LYS A 83 -13.20 3.57 -13.77
CA LYS A 83 -13.83 3.63 -15.11
C LYS A 83 -14.03 2.24 -15.73
N ASP A 84 -13.00 1.40 -15.71
CA ASP A 84 -13.08 0.01 -16.19
C ASP A 84 -13.27 -0.94 -15.00
N ARG A 85 -14.48 -1.50 -14.89
CA ARG A 85 -14.90 -2.40 -13.79
C ARG A 85 -14.83 -3.88 -14.18
N SER A 86 -14.11 -4.22 -15.26
CA SER A 86 -13.97 -5.60 -15.72
C SER A 86 -13.11 -6.46 -14.79
N ALA A 87 -13.32 -7.77 -14.81
CA ALA A 87 -12.47 -8.73 -14.09
C ALA A 87 -10.99 -8.63 -14.49
N ARG A 88 -10.72 -8.31 -15.77
CA ARG A 88 -9.36 -8.10 -16.28
C ARG A 88 -8.71 -6.87 -15.65
N ALA A 89 -9.43 -5.75 -15.58
CA ALA A 89 -8.94 -4.54 -14.94
C ALA A 89 -8.69 -4.76 -13.44
N TRP A 90 -9.57 -5.49 -12.74
CA TRP A 90 -9.36 -5.79 -11.33
C TRP A 90 -8.10 -6.63 -11.10
N LYS A 91 -7.91 -7.69 -11.91
CA LYS A 91 -6.69 -8.49 -11.88
C LYS A 91 -5.43 -7.64 -12.10
N LYS A 92 -5.48 -6.70 -13.05
CA LYS A 92 -4.38 -5.77 -13.31
C LYS A 92 -4.10 -4.85 -12.12
N THR A 93 -5.12 -4.35 -11.43
CA THR A 93 -4.95 -3.58 -10.19
C THR A 93 -4.25 -4.39 -9.11
N ILE A 94 -4.63 -5.67 -8.93
CA ILE A 94 -3.94 -6.56 -7.98
C ILE A 94 -2.48 -6.81 -8.37
N GLU A 95 -2.18 -6.98 -9.66
CA GLU A 95 -0.81 -7.10 -10.16
C GLU A 95 0.01 -5.83 -9.91
N ASP A 96 -0.58 -4.65 -10.13
CA ASP A 96 0.08 -3.37 -9.84
C ASP A 96 0.34 -3.16 -8.35
N PHE A 97 -0.54 -3.66 -7.48
CA PHE A 97 -0.35 -3.61 -6.04
C PHE A 97 0.75 -4.55 -5.55
N LYS A 98 0.85 -5.76 -6.12
CA LYS A 98 1.99 -6.66 -5.90
C LYS A 98 3.29 -6.03 -6.38
N LYS A 99 3.26 -5.36 -7.53
CA LYS A 99 4.45 -4.69 -8.05
C LYS A 99 4.91 -3.58 -7.10
N SER A 100 4.00 -2.75 -6.57
CA SER A 100 4.39 -1.69 -5.64
C SER A 100 5.00 -2.23 -4.35
N GLN A 101 4.49 -3.35 -3.81
CA GLN A 101 5.13 -4.07 -2.69
C GLN A 101 6.55 -4.53 -3.03
N ASN A 102 6.71 -5.16 -4.19
CA ASN A 102 8.00 -5.71 -4.61
C ASN A 102 9.02 -4.59 -4.83
N ASP A 103 8.62 -3.49 -5.45
CA ASP A 103 9.50 -2.35 -5.72
C ASP A 103 10.09 -1.78 -4.41
N ILE A 104 9.26 -1.59 -3.37
CA ILE A 104 9.75 -1.05 -2.10
C ILE A 104 10.56 -2.05 -1.27
N THR A 105 10.11 -3.30 -1.19
CA THR A 105 10.85 -4.32 -0.43
C THR A 105 12.18 -4.68 -1.08
N ALA A 106 12.26 -4.72 -2.41
CA ALA A 106 13.52 -4.92 -3.12
C ALA A 106 14.49 -3.75 -2.96
N PHE A 107 13.98 -2.53 -2.78
CA PHE A 107 14.80 -1.38 -2.43
C PHE A 107 15.36 -1.52 -1.01
N LEU A 108 14.49 -1.70 0.00
CA LEU A 108 14.90 -1.75 1.41
C LEU A 108 15.90 -2.87 1.71
N LYS A 109 15.76 -4.04 1.06
CA LYS A 109 16.70 -5.17 1.18
C LYS A 109 18.14 -4.88 0.73
N LYS A 110 18.37 -3.78 0.02
CA LYS A 110 19.69 -3.37 -0.48
C LYS A 110 20.34 -2.26 0.35
N GLN A 111 19.69 -1.86 1.43
CA GLN A 111 20.09 -0.73 2.27
C GLN A 111 20.47 -1.25 3.65
N ASP A 112 21.15 -0.41 4.43
CA ASP A 112 21.43 -0.65 5.84
C ASP A 112 20.68 0.37 6.73
N ASP A 113 20.84 0.24 8.04
CA ASP A 113 20.15 1.06 9.02
C ASP A 113 20.57 2.55 8.96
N THR A 114 21.71 2.91 8.35
CA THR A 114 22.11 4.32 8.20
C THR A 114 21.16 5.10 7.30
N LEU A 115 20.51 4.43 6.35
CA LEU A 115 19.47 5.04 5.53
C LEU A 115 18.31 5.51 6.41
N LEU A 116 17.90 4.71 7.40
CA LEU A 116 16.73 5.01 8.24
C LEU A 116 16.90 6.32 9.02
N GLU A 117 18.13 6.66 9.41
CA GLU A 117 18.49 7.90 10.12
C GLU A 117 18.66 9.10 9.19
N THR A 118 18.74 8.87 7.87
CA THR A 118 18.95 9.94 6.88
C THR A 118 17.66 10.70 6.63
N VAL A 119 17.74 12.04 6.62
CA VAL A 119 16.63 12.92 6.24
C VAL A 119 16.50 12.94 4.72
N SER A 120 15.31 12.63 4.21
CA SER A 120 14.99 12.77 2.79
C SER A 120 15.02 14.26 2.42
N PRO A 121 15.88 14.67 1.47
CA PRO A 121 16.02 16.08 1.10
C PRO A 121 14.77 16.61 0.38
N THR A 122 13.90 15.70 -0.11
CA THR A 122 12.68 16.06 -0.83
C THR A 122 11.46 16.23 0.07
N SER A 123 11.51 15.74 1.31
CA SER A 123 10.33 15.72 2.20
C SER A 123 10.58 16.21 3.62
N GLY A 124 11.83 16.35 4.07
CA GLY A 124 12.16 16.78 5.43
C GLY A 124 11.98 15.69 6.51
N TYR A 125 11.32 14.59 6.19
CA TYR A 125 11.22 13.39 7.02
C TYR A 125 12.42 12.44 6.83
N THR A 126 12.75 11.70 7.87
CA THR A 126 13.69 10.56 7.81
C THR A 126 13.13 9.42 6.95
N TYR A 127 13.99 8.58 6.37
CA TYR A 127 13.52 7.39 5.67
C TYR A 127 12.80 6.42 6.62
N TYR A 128 13.16 6.37 7.91
CA TYR A 128 12.39 5.66 8.92
C TYR A 128 10.93 6.11 8.95
N GLU A 129 10.69 7.41 9.12
CA GLU A 129 9.33 7.98 9.15
C GLU A 129 8.57 7.72 7.84
N LEU A 130 9.24 7.83 6.69
CA LEU A 130 8.62 7.56 5.39
C LEU A 130 8.18 6.11 5.23
N VAL A 131 9.02 5.14 5.65
CA VAL A 131 8.68 3.72 5.54
C VAL A 131 7.60 3.34 6.56
N MET A 132 7.67 3.88 7.78
CA MET A 132 6.61 3.71 8.77
C MET A 132 5.28 4.32 8.33
N ALA A 133 5.30 5.46 7.63
CA ALA A 133 4.11 6.06 7.06
C ALA A 133 3.41 5.14 6.04
N ILE A 134 4.16 4.31 5.29
CA ILE A 134 3.58 3.30 4.39
C ILE A 134 2.86 2.22 5.19
N LEU A 135 3.52 1.69 6.22
CA LEU A 135 2.94 0.64 7.06
C LEU A 135 1.65 1.09 7.76
N LEU A 136 1.65 2.30 8.33
CA LEU A 136 0.49 2.90 9.00
C LEU A 136 -0.65 3.19 8.01
N HIS A 137 -0.32 3.74 6.84
CA HIS A 137 -1.27 3.99 5.75
C HIS A 137 -1.93 2.70 5.27
N ASP A 138 -1.12 1.66 5.06
CA ASP A 138 -1.61 0.36 4.66
C ASP A 138 -2.53 -0.24 5.73
N ALA A 139 -2.18 -0.14 7.01
CA ALA A 139 -2.99 -0.67 8.11
C ALA A 139 -4.34 0.03 8.22
N TYR A 140 -4.35 1.36 8.09
CA TYR A 140 -5.57 2.17 8.06
C TYR A 140 -6.52 1.72 6.95
N HIS A 141 -6.01 1.60 5.71
CA HIS A 141 -6.85 1.21 4.58
C HIS A 141 -7.24 -0.28 4.58
N THR A 142 -6.42 -1.14 5.17
CA THR A 142 -6.79 -2.55 5.38
C THR A 142 -8.00 -2.67 6.31
N GLY A 143 -8.03 -1.87 7.39
CA GLY A 143 -9.22 -1.75 8.25
C GLY A 143 -10.46 -1.32 7.47
N GLN A 144 -10.35 -0.29 6.62
CA GLN A 144 -11.46 0.15 5.76
C GLN A 144 -11.95 -0.95 4.81
N ILE A 145 -11.02 -1.67 4.16
CA ILE A 145 -11.36 -2.78 3.27
C ILE A 145 -12.13 -3.86 4.01
N VAL A 146 -11.65 -4.28 5.19
CA VAL A 146 -12.34 -5.30 6.02
C VAL A 146 -13.73 -4.84 6.43
N LEU A 147 -13.91 -3.58 6.82
CA LEU A 147 -15.23 -3.03 7.17
C LEU A 147 -16.17 -3.01 5.96
N LEU A 148 -15.70 -2.58 4.79
CA LEU A 148 -16.51 -2.57 3.56
C LEU A 148 -16.93 -3.98 3.15
N LYS A 149 -16.06 -4.98 3.33
CA LYS A 149 -16.41 -6.38 3.08
C LYS A 149 -17.52 -6.88 3.99
N LYS A 150 -17.45 -6.55 5.29
CA LYS A 150 -18.52 -6.88 6.25
C LYS A 150 -19.84 -6.23 5.85
N LEU A 151 -19.84 -4.98 5.36
CA LEU A 151 -21.04 -4.31 4.83
C LEU A 151 -21.63 -5.01 3.59
N MET A 152 -20.81 -5.75 2.84
CA MET A 152 -21.24 -6.56 1.70
C MET A 152 -21.62 -8.00 2.09
N ASN A 153 -21.56 -8.36 3.38
CA ASN A 153 -21.71 -9.72 3.90
C ASN A 153 -20.68 -10.72 3.31
N ILE A 154 -19.42 -10.30 3.20
CA ILE A 154 -18.27 -11.09 2.70
C ILE A 154 -17.22 -11.28 3.80
#